data_AF-A0A2C9KYV9-F1
#
_entry.id   AF-A0A2C9KYV9-F1
#
_cell.length_a   1.000
_cell.length_b   1.000
_cell.length_c   1.000
_cell.angle_alpha   90.00
_cell.angle_beta   90.00
_cell.angle_gamma   90.00
#
_symmetry.space_group_name_H-M   'P 1'
#
loop_
_entity.id
_entity.type
_entity.pdbx_description
1 polymer ?
#
loop_
_entity_poly.entity_id
_entity_poly.type
_entity_poly.pdbx_seq_one_letter_code
_entity_poly.pdbx_strand_id
1 'polypeptide(L)'
;MDLGLGFDDEDLQVPHRSSKKNCEGLCYTVKIYQPEWFELALAKINEENQQSTFKLETDQVPHVYKMSGDIHYFKRNYKKASEQYLTALALLPENNVCVRQDLIESLSRSYMYLGKMDESYALAKNLVEEMSTLDEARQRQSLILLSFICISSRKWAECVDCLEKLCYLQPYYAHNWSQLGHSYEQLYNTESNFCDENVTLECQIKTLTCYIRAK
;
A
#
# COMPACT_ATOMS: atom_id res chain seq x y z
N MET A 1 8.01 -43.29 17.18
CA MET A 1 9.22 -42.45 17.02
C MET A 1 8.98 -41.22 17.84
N ASP A 2 9.53 -41.18 19.05
CA ASP A 2 9.59 -39.97 19.86
C ASP A 2 10.54 -39.03 19.15
N LEU A 3 10.01 -37.91 18.65
CA LEU A 3 10.84 -36.82 18.17
C LEU A 3 11.43 -36.18 19.43
N GLY A 4 12.61 -36.65 19.83
CA GLY A 4 13.42 -36.16 20.95
C GLY A 4 13.89 -34.72 20.73
N LEU A 5 12.95 -33.82 20.53
CA LEU A 5 13.12 -32.39 20.58
C LEU A 5 13.06 -32.04 22.07
N GLY A 6 14.23 -32.08 22.72
CA GLY A 6 14.41 -31.66 24.11
C GLY A 6 14.20 -30.16 24.28
N PHE A 7 12.97 -29.70 24.03
CA PHE A 7 12.48 -28.43 24.57
C PHE A 7 11.97 -28.76 25.96
N ASP A 8 12.84 -28.52 26.94
CA ASP A 8 12.46 -28.58 28.35
C ASP A 8 11.73 -27.27 28.66
N ASP A 9 10.42 -27.33 28.95
CA ASP A 9 9.58 -26.17 29.28
C ASP A 9 10.06 -25.42 30.56
N GLU A 10 11.05 -25.98 31.26
CA GLU A 10 11.78 -25.36 32.37
C GLU A 10 12.48 -24.04 31.96
N ASP A 11 12.87 -23.86 30.69
CA ASP A 11 13.46 -22.60 30.20
C ASP A 11 12.46 -21.43 30.21
N LEU A 12 11.16 -21.71 30.21
CA LEU A 12 10.08 -20.72 30.30
C LEU A 12 9.66 -20.43 31.75
N GLN A 13 10.10 -21.25 32.70
CA GLN A 13 9.78 -21.10 34.12
C GLN A 13 10.76 -20.18 34.86
N VAL A 14 11.18 -19.08 34.24
CA VAL A 14 11.93 -18.06 34.97
C VAL A 14 10.98 -17.45 36.01
N PRO A 15 11.25 -17.58 37.32
CA PRO A 15 10.40 -16.96 38.33
C PRO A 15 10.37 -15.47 38.05
N HIS A 16 9.16 -14.91 37.94
CA HIS A 16 8.93 -13.50 37.68
C HIS A 16 9.63 -12.70 38.77
N ARG A 17 10.86 -12.24 38.51
CA ARG A 17 11.57 -11.34 39.41
C ARG A 17 10.76 -10.05 39.38
N SER A 18 9.95 -9.83 40.42
CA SER A 18 9.32 -8.54 40.66
C SER A 18 10.42 -7.55 41.05
N SER A 19 11.18 -7.10 40.07
CA SER A 19 12.07 -5.96 40.19
C SER A 19 11.22 -4.71 40.27
N LYS A 20 10.58 -4.49 41.44
CA LYS A 20 10.26 -3.13 41.88
C LYS A 20 11.56 -2.47 42.33
N LYS A 21 12.48 -2.28 41.39
CA LYS A 21 13.56 -1.31 41.51
C LYS A 21 13.03 -0.04 40.85
N ASN A 22 12.97 1.03 41.63
CA ASN A 22 12.70 2.41 41.23
C ASN A 22 13.04 2.66 39.74
N CYS A 23 12.03 2.64 38.87
CA CYS A 23 12.13 3.19 37.52
C CYS A 23 11.71 4.66 37.54
N GLU A 24 12.16 5.40 38.56
CA GLU A 24 12.11 6.86 38.53
C GLU A 24 13.37 7.33 37.79
N GLY A 25 13.21 7.70 36.50
CA GLY A 25 14.17 8.57 35.84
C GLY A 25 15.05 7.99 34.73
N LEU A 26 14.84 6.76 34.26
CA LEU A 26 15.44 6.34 32.98
C LEU A 26 14.53 6.76 31.83
N CYS A 27 14.66 8.02 31.41
CA CYS A 27 14.15 8.46 30.12
C CYS A 27 14.96 7.75 29.04
N TYR A 28 14.53 6.55 28.64
CA TYR A 28 15.11 5.86 27.50
C TYR A 28 14.72 6.62 26.24
N THR A 29 15.59 7.53 25.80
CA THR A 29 15.47 8.14 24.49
C THR A 29 15.91 7.13 23.44
N VAL A 30 14.94 6.54 22.73
CA VAL A 30 15.21 5.64 21.59
C VAL A 30 16.08 6.39 20.59
N LYS A 31 17.31 5.92 20.36
CA LYS A 31 18.13 6.39 19.24
C LYS A 31 17.56 5.78 17.96
N ILE A 32 16.78 6.56 17.23
CA ILE A 32 16.29 6.18 15.91
C ILE A 32 17.44 6.38 14.92
N TYR A 33 18.13 5.30 14.58
CA TYR A 33 19.05 5.30 13.44
C TYR A 33 18.23 4.92 12.21
N GLN A 34 18.18 5.77 11.18
CA GLN A 34 17.64 5.38 9.88
C GLN A 34 18.80 4.74 9.10
N PRO A 35 18.81 3.41 8.91
CA PRO A 35 19.92 2.78 8.22
C PRO A 35 19.78 3.04 6.71
N GLU A 36 20.47 4.08 6.20
CA GLU A 36 20.52 4.46 4.77
C GLU A 36 21.60 3.67 4.00
N TRP A 37 21.88 2.43 4.43
CA TRP A 37 22.94 1.59 3.82
C TRP A 37 22.72 1.38 2.31
N PHE A 38 21.46 1.42 1.87
CA PHE A 38 21.07 1.28 0.47
C PHE A 38 21.52 2.47 -0.39
N GLU A 39 21.64 3.69 0.15
CA GLU A 39 22.18 4.83 -0.61
C GLU A 39 23.68 4.63 -0.89
N LEU A 40 24.43 4.09 0.08
CA LEU A 40 25.83 3.70 -0.12
C LEU A 40 25.95 2.57 -1.14
N ALA A 41 25.02 1.61 -1.13
CA ALA A 41 24.98 0.55 -2.13
C ALA A 41 24.69 1.11 -3.54
N LEU A 42 23.74 2.05 -3.68
CA LEU A 42 23.46 2.72 -4.95
C LEU A 42 24.64 3.56 -5.46
N ALA A 43 25.34 4.26 -4.59
CA ALA A 43 26.55 4.99 -4.97
C ALA A 43 27.58 4.04 -5.60
N LYS A 44 27.83 2.88 -4.97
CA LYS A 44 28.72 1.86 -5.52
C LYS A 44 28.22 1.26 -6.83
N ILE A 45 26.93 0.94 -6.94
CA ILE A 45 26.33 0.42 -8.18
C ILE A 45 26.51 1.41 -9.33
N ASN A 46 26.31 2.71 -9.08
CA ASN A 46 26.48 3.75 -10.08
C ASN A 46 27.96 4.02 -10.43
N GLU A 47 28.88 3.82 -9.48
CA GLU A 47 30.33 3.94 -9.67
C GLU A 47 30.94 2.74 -10.42
N GLU A 48 30.30 1.56 -10.39
CA GLU A 48 30.83 0.29 -10.94
C GLU A 48 30.86 0.15 -12.47
N ASN A 49 30.66 1.23 -13.23
CA ASN A 49 31.16 1.29 -14.60
C ASN A 49 32.70 1.34 -14.69
N GLN A 50 33.43 1.48 -13.56
CA GLN A 50 34.88 1.44 -13.51
C GLN A 50 35.39 0.71 -12.24
N GLN A 51 35.49 -0.63 -12.33
CA GLN A 51 36.34 -1.48 -11.49
C GLN A 51 36.15 -1.38 -9.95
N SER A 52 35.26 -2.20 -9.38
CA SER A 52 35.19 -2.39 -7.93
C SER A 52 34.75 -3.80 -7.51
N THR A 53 35.21 -4.21 -6.33
CA THR A 53 35.14 -5.54 -5.69
C THR A 53 33.78 -5.80 -4.99
N PHE A 54 32.78 -4.94 -5.14
CA PHE A 54 31.48 -5.05 -4.47
C PHE A 54 30.44 -5.70 -5.39
N LYS A 55 30.47 -7.02 -5.52
CA LYS A 55 29.42 -7.75 -6.23
C LYS A 55 28.17 -7.87 -5.36
N LEU A 56 27.26 -6.91 -5.46
CA LEU A 56 25.89 -7.15 -5.04
C LEU A 56 25.29 -8.18 -6.00
N GLU A 57 24.63 -9.20 -5.47
CA GLU A 57 23.91 -10.17 -6.31
C GLU A 57 22.89 -9.40 -7.17
N THR A 58 22.83 -9.71 -8.47
CA THR A 58 21.95 -9.02 -9.43
C THR A 58 20.49 -8.99 -8.96
N ASP A 59 20.06 -10.04 -8.27
CA ASP A 59 18.69 -10.19 -7.77
C ASP A 59 18.38 -9.25 -6.61
N GLN A 60 19.39 -8.74 -5.91
CA GLN A 60 19.24 -7.81 -4.77
C GLN A 60 19.16 -6.34 -5.22
N VAL A 61 19.62 -6.03 -6.44
CA VAL A 61 19.67 -4.66 -6.96
C VAL A 61 18.27 -4.00 -7.00
N PRO A 62 17.20 -4.65 -7.50
CA PRO A 62 15.86 -4.04 -7.48
C PRO A 62 15.37 -3.69 -6.07
N HIS A 63 15.72 -4.51 -5.07
CA HIS A 63 15.34 -4.28 -3.68
C HIS A 63 16.03 -3.04 -3.08
N VAL A 64 17.29 -2.80 -3.44
CA VAL A 64 18.02 -1.58 -3.05
C VAL A 64 17.34 -0.33 -3.63
N TYR A 65 16.97 -0.37 -4.91
CA TYR A 65 16.21 0.71 -5.55
C TYR A 65 14.84 0.92 -4.89
N LYS A 66 14.11 -0.16 -4.57
CA LYS A 66 12.85 -0.07 -3.83
C LYS A 66 13.03 0.66 -2.50
N MET A 67 14.03 0.26 -1.69
CA MET A 67 14.30 0.89 -0.39
C MET A 67 14.65 2.38 -0.53
N SER A 68 15.43 2.75 -1.54
CA SER A 68 15.71 4.17 -1.86
C SER A 68 14.44 4.92 -2.27
N GLY A 69 13.58 4.29 -3.08
CA GLY A 69 12.26 4.82 -3.42
C GLY A 69 11.41 5.10 -2.19
N ASP A 70 11.34 4.13 -1.26
CA ASP A 70 10.54 4.21 -0.03
C ASP A 70 11.00 5.33 0.90
N ILE A 71 12.32 5.51 1.08
CA ILE A 71 12.83 6.62 1.90
C ILE A 71 12.56 7.97 1.23
N HIS A 72 12.65 8.05 -0.11
CA HIS A 72 12.37 9.29 -0.82
C HIS A 72 10.88 9.62 -0.80
N TYR A 73 10.02 8.62 -0.88
CA TYR A 73 8.58 8.76 -0.68
C TYR A 73 8.28 9.29 0.73
N PHE A 74 8.90 8.70 1.77
CA PHE A 74 8.75 9.17 3.15
C PHE A 74 9.22 10.61 3.34
N LYS A 75 10.33 11.00 2.68
CA LYS A 75 10.84 12.37 2.62
C LYS A 75 10.02 13.31 1.71
N ARG A 76 8.89 12.84 1.14
CA ARG A 76 8.01 13.56 0.20
C ARG A 76 8.69 14.00 -1.09
N ASN A 77 9.82 13.41 -1.43
CA ASN A 77 10.47 13.59 -2.73
C ASN A 77 9.92 12.59 -3.74
N TYR A 78 8.66 12.79 -4.14
CA TYR A 78 7.93 11.85 -5.00
C TYR A 78 8.54 11.70 -6.39
N LYS A 79 9.23 12.75 -6.90
CA LYS A 79 9.92 12.68 -8.18
C LYS A 79 11.04 11.66 -8.13
N LYS A 80 11.97 11.80 -7.17
CA LYS A 80 13.06 10.84 -7.03
C LYS A 80 12.54 9.46 -6.67
N ALA A 81 11.52 9.36 -5.81
CA ALA A 81 10.89 8.08 -5.48
C ALA A 81 10.38 7.34 -6.74
N SER A 82 9.65 8.04 -7.62
CA SER A 82 9.15 7.46 -8.86
C SER A 82 10.26 6.98 -9.80
N GLU A 83 11.37 7.72 -9.89
CA GLU A 83 12.55 7.33 -10.68
C GLU A 83 13.20 6.05 -10.12
N GLN A 84 13.33 5.94 -8.79
CA GLN A 84 13.85 4.72 -8.15
C GLN A 84 12.92 3.52 -8.38
N TYR A 85 11.61 3.68 -8.23
CA TYR A 85 10.65 2.59 -8.46
C TYR A 85 10.63 2.13 -9.91
N LEU A 86 10.70 3.05 -10.88
CA LEU A 86 10.82 2.70 -12.30
C LEU A 86 12.11 1.92 -12.59
N THR A 87 13.22 2.33 -11.98
CA THR A 87 14.50 1.62 -12.13
C THR A 87 14.42 0.22 -11.52
N ALA A 88 13.80 0.08 -10.34
CA ALA A 88 13.56 -1.22 -9.72
C ALA A 88 12.70 -2.13 -10.61
N LEU A 89 11.63 -1.60 -11.21
CA LEU A 89 10.76 -2.36 -12.12
C LEU A 89 11.48 -2.83 -13.38
N ALA A 90 12.36 -2.01 -13.95
CA ALA A 90 13.13 -2.38 -15.14
C ALA A 90 14.15 -3.49 -14.88
N LEU A 91 14.62 -3.63 -13.64
CA LEU A 91 15.60 -4.63 -13.23
C LEU A 91 14.96 -5.91 -12.66
N LEU A 92 13.68 -5.86 -12.30
CA LEU A 92 12.98 -6.98 -11.67
C LEU A 92 12.57 -8.03 -12.71
N PRO A 93 12.80 -9.33 -12.47
CA PRO A 93 12.30 -10.37 -13.37
C PRO A 93 10.77 -10.44 -13.34
N GLU A 94 10.14 -10.74 -14.49
CA GLU A 94 8.68 -10.75 -14.65
C GLU A 94 7.97 -11.76 -13.74
N ASN A 95 8.66 -12.82 -13.33
CA ASN A 95 8.13 -13.85 -12.45
C ASN A 95 7.89 -13.35 -11.01
N ASN A 96 8.49 -12.24 -10.60
CA ASN A 96 8.38 -11.72 -9.23
C ASN A 96 7.14 -10.83 -9.08
N VAL A 97 5.96 -11.44 -9.22
CA VAL A 97 4.66 -10.76 -9.23
C VAL A 97 4.43 -9.93 -7.95
N CYS A 98 4.83 -10.45 -6.78
CA CYS A 98 4.60 -9.77 -5.50
C CYS A 98 5.38 -8.45 -5.38
N VAL A 99 6.68 -8.47 -5.70
CA VAL A 99 7.52 -7.26 -5.63
C VAL A 99 7.13 -6.28 -6.74
N ARG A 100 6.77 -6.80 -7.91
CA ARG A 100 6.30 -5.99 -9.04
C ARG A 100 5.02 -5.24 -8.69
N GLN A 101 4.04 -5.92 -8.09
CA GLN A 101 2.81 -5.28 -7.61
C GLN A 101 3.14 -4.15 -6.63
N ASP A 102 3.94 -4.43 -5.59
CA ASP A 102 4.28 -3.45 -4.56
C ASP A 102 4.99 -2.20 -5.13
N LEU A 103 5.89 -2.41 -6.09
CA LEU A 103 6.54 -1.32 -6.82
C LEU A 103 5.55 -0.50 -7.66
N ILE A 104 4.64 -1.14 -8.38
CA ILE A 104 3.62 -0.43 -9.18
C ILE A 104 2.66 0.34 -8.27
N GLU A 105 2.27 -0.23 -7.13
CA GLU A 105 1.43 0.48 -6.15
C GLU A 105 2.15 1.72 -5.59
N SER A 106 3.43 1.58 -5.24
CA SER A 106 4.25 2.68 -4.71
C SER A 106 4.52 3.76 -5.77
N LEU A 107 4.72 3.35 -7.02
CA LEU A 107 4.82 4.25 -8.17
C LEU A 107 3.50 4.99 -8.41
N SER A 108 2.37 4.29 -8.38
CA SER A 108 1.04 4.87 -8.55
C SER A 108 0.73 5.91 -7.47
N ARG A 109 1.04 5.63 -6.19
CA ARG A 109 0.95 6.61 -5.09
C ARG A 109 1.85 7.83 -5.33
N SER A 110 3.07 7.61 -5.81
CA SER A 110 4.01 8.69 -6.12
C SER A 110 3.49 9.59 -7.25
N TYR A 111 2.92 9.01 -8.31
CA TYR A 111 2.30 9.76 -9.41
C TYR A 111 1.10 10.59 -8.97
N MET A 112 0.26 10.05 -8.09
CA MET A 112 -0.85 10.79 -7.51
C MET A 112 -0.36 12.06 -6.80
N TYR A 113 0.68 11.98 -5.96
CA TYR A 113 1.24 13.15 -5.28
C TYR A 113 2.01 14.12 -6.19
N LEU A 114 2.46 13.66 -7.36
CA LEU A 114 3.05 14.52 -8.39
C LEU A 114 2.00 15.23 -9.26
N GLY A 115 0.70 14.96 -9.05
CA GLY A 115 -0.40 15.49 -9.87
C GLY A 115 -0.60 14.74 -11.19
N LYS A 116 0.11 13.62 -11.39
CA LYS A 116 -0.01 12.72 -12.55
C LYS A 116 -1.15 11.73 -12.36
N MET A 117 -2.37 12.27 -12.29
CA MET A 117 -3.55 11.51 -11.87
C MET A 117 -3.96 10.44 -12.87
N ASP A 118 -3.84 10.70 -14.18
CA ASP A 118 -4.22 9.74 -15.21
C ASP A 118 -3.23 8.58 -15.31
N GLU A 119 -1.93 8.85 -15.18
CA GLU A 119 -0.92 7.78 -15.13
C GLU A 119 -1.07 6.94 -13.85
N SER A 120 -1.33 7.58 -12.71
CA SER A 120 -1.60 6.90 -11.44
C SER A 120 -2.81 5.97 -11.55
N TYR A 121 -3.91 6.48 -12.11
CA TYR A 121 -5.15 5.73 -12.33
C TYR A 121 -4.93 4.55 -13.27
N ALA A 122 -4.25 4.75 -14.41
CA ALA A 122 -3.99 3.68 -15.38
C ALA A 122 -3.20 2.53 -14.75
N LEU A 123 -2.16 2.83 -13.95
CA LEU A 123 -1.39 1.81 -13.24
C LEU A 123 -2.26 1.02 -12.25
N ALA A 124 -3.07 1.71 -11.45
CA ALA A 124 -3.92 1.06 -10.45
C ALA A 124 -5.03 0.22 -11.08
N LYS A 125 -5.61 0.68 -12.20
CA LYS A 125 -6.63 -0.07 -12.95
C LYS A 125 -6.05 -1.35 -13.53
N ASN A 126 -4.88 -1.27 -14.18
CA ASN A 126 -4.20 -2.44 -14.72
C ASN A 126 -3.88 -3.47 -13.62
N LEU A 127 -3.44 -3.02 -12.44
CA LEU A 127 -3.24 -3.90 -11.29
C LEU A 127 -4.53 -4.63 -10.89
N VAL A 128 -5.66 -3.93 -10.78
CA VAL A 128 -6.94 -4.56 -10.41
C VAL A 128 -7.35 -5.63 -11.43
N GLU A 129 -7.14 -5.37 -12.72
CA GLU A 129 -7.43 -6.32 -13.80
C GLU A 129 -6.52 -7.55 -13.72
N GLU A 130 -5.20 -7.36 -13.57
CA GLU A 130 -4.22 -8.46 -13.42
C GLU A 130 -4.53 -9.33 -12.18
N MET A 131 -4.74 -8.70 -11.01
CA MET A 131 -4.85 -9.40 -9.74
C MET A 131 -6.21 -10.10 -9.54
N SER A 132 -7.23 -9.71 -10.31
CA SER A 132 -8.56 -10.35 -10.28
C SER A 132 -8.54 -11.85 -10.54
N THR A 133 -7.51 -12.33 -11.24
CA THR A 133 -7.36 -13.73 -11.62
C THR A 133 -6.45 -14.53 -10.67
N LEU A 134 -5.66 -13.84 -9.84
CA LEU A 134 -4.53 -14.46 -9.14
C LEU A 134 -4.79 -14.67 -7.64
N ASP A 135 -5.29 -13.66 -6.94
CA ASP A 135 -5.35 -13.66 -5.48
C ASP A 135 -6.26 -12.54 -4.96
N GLU A 136 -7.31 -12.93 -4.22
CA GLU A 136 -8.28 -12.02 -3.60
C GLU A 136 -7.62 -11.02 -2.64
N ALA A 137 -6.58 -11.43 -1.90
CA ALA A 137 -5.91 -10.55 -0.94
C ALA A 137 -5.14 -9.44 -1.65
N ARG A 138 -4.49 -9.77 -2.76
CA ARG A 138 -3.77 -8.80 -3.59
C ARG A 138 -4.73 -7.94 -4.41
N GLN A 139 -5.79 -8.52 -4.96
CA GLN A 139 -6.84 -7.77 -5.65
C GLN A 139 -7.48 -6.74 -4.71
N ARG A 140 -7.79 -7.11 -3.47
CA ARG A 140 -8.30 -6.19 -2.45
C ARG A 140 -7.36 -5.00 -2.25
N GLN A 141 -6.06 -5.24 -2.14
CA GLN A 141 -5.08 -4.17 -1.97
C GLN A 141 -5.04 -3.22 -3.18
N SER A 142 -5.08 -3.76 -4.41
CA SER A 142 -5.16 -2.94 -5.63
C SER A 142 -6.47 -2.15 -5.72
N LEU A 143 -7.59 -2.73 -5.28
CA LEU A 143 -8.89 -2.03 -5.21
C LEU A 143 -8.88 -0.87 -4.21
N ILE A 144 -8.24 -1.03 -3.05
CA ILE A 144 -8.07 0.06 -2.06
C ILE A 144 -7.25 1.21 -2.66
N LEU A 145 -6.18 0.88 -3.39
CA LEU A 145 -5.39 1.90 -4.09
C LEU A 145 -6.21 2.63 -5.15
N LEU A 146 -6.93 1.88 -6.00
CA LEU A 146 -7.72 2.46 -7.08
C LEU A 146 -8.85 3.33 -6.55
N SER A 147 -9.57 2.91 -5.51
CA SER A 147 -10.62 3.74 -4.89
C SER A 147 -10.06 5.06 -4.36
N PHE A 148 -8.91 5.03 -3.69
CA PHE A 148 -8.25 6.23 -3.17
C PHE A 148 -7.84 7.22 -4.28
N ILE A 149 -7.33 6.71 -5.41
CA ILE A 149 -7.01 7.54 -6.57
C ILE A 149 -8.28 8.11 -7.19
N CYS A 150 -9.34 7.32 -7.33
CA CYS A 150 -10.61 7.77 -7.88
C CYS A 150 -11.24 8.88 -7.03
N ILE A 151 -11.22 8.76 -5.70
CA ILE A 151 -11.66 9.83 -4.77
C ILE A 151 -10.85 11.10 -5.02
N SER A 152 -9.52 10.98 -5.12
CA SER A 152 -8.62 12.12 -5.31
C SER A 152 -8.78 12.79 -6.69
N SER A 153 -9.15 12.02 -7.72
CA SER A 153 -9.46 12.49 -9.07
C SER A 153 -10.93 12.86 -9.28
N ARG A 154 -11.81 12.70 -8.29
CA ARG A 154 -13.27 12.86 -8.39
C ARG A 154 -13.91 11.98 -9.49
N LYS A 155 -13.33 10.82 -9.75
CA LYS A 155 -13.86 9.79 -10.66
C LYS A 155 -14.86 8.92 -9.89
N TRP A 156 -16.03 9.50 -9.57
CA TRP A 156 -16.96 8.91 -8.60
C TRP A 156 -17.61 7.61 -9.07
N ALA A 157 -17.90 7.47 -10.35
CA ALA A 157 -18.49 6.25 -10.91
C ALA A 157 -17.53 5.06 -10.73
N GLU A 158 -16.28 5.24 -11.12
CA GLU A 158 -15.25 4.21 -10.95
C GLU A 158 -14.91 3.96 -9.48
N CYS A 159 -15.02 4.98 -8.63
CA CYS A 159 -14.89 4.83 -7.18
C CYS A 159 -15.97 3.91 -6.60
N VAL A 160 -17.23 4.11 -7.00
CA VAL A 160 -18.37 3.26 -6.61
C VAL A 160 -18.12 1.82 -7.03
N ASP A 161 -17.75 1.57 -8.28
CA ASP A 161 -17.45 0.22 -8.79
C ASP A 161 -16.37 -0.50 -7.96
N CYS A 162 -15.33 0.24 -7.55
CA CYS A 162 -14.25 -0.32 -6.73
C CYS A 162 -14.73 -0.62 -5.30
N LEU A 163 -15.48 0.31 -4.70
CA LEU A 163 -15.96 0.20 -3.33
C LEU A 163 -17.04 -0.87 -3.16
N GLU A 164 -17.91 -1.07 -4.15
CA GLU A 164 -18.87 -2.18 -4.15
C GLU A 164 -18.14 -3.53 -4.11
N LYS A 165 -17.10 -3.71 -4.93
CA LYS A 165 -16.25 -4.93 -4.90
C LYS A 165 -15.55 -5.08 -3.56
N LEU A 166 -15.04 -4.00 -2.98
CA LEU A 166 -14.43 -4.03 -1.65
C LEU A 166 -15.42 -4.39 -0.54
N CYS A 167 -16.66 -3.89 -0.61
CA CYS A 167 -17.73 -4.26 0.32
C CYS A 167 -18.15 -5.73 0.16
N TYR A 168 -18.07 -6.29 -1.05
CA TYR A 168 -18.26 -7.72 -1.28
C TYR A 168 -17.14 -8.56 -0.65
N LEU A 169 -15.87 -8.17 -0.85
CA LEU A 169 -14.70 -8.86 -0.31
C LEU A 169 -14.56 -8.70 1.21
N GLN A 170 -15.02 -7.59 1.77
CA GLN A 170 -14.94 -7.29 3.21
C GLN A 170 -16.26 -6.73 3.76
N PRO A 171 -17.32 -7.55 3.88
CA PRO A 171 -18.65 -7.09 4.29
C PRO A 171 -18.68 -6.46 5.68
N TYR A 172 -17.76 -6.83 6.56
CA TYR A 172 -17.68 -6.36 7.95
C TYR A 172 -16.72 -5.18 8.15
N TYR A 173 -16.11 -4.65 7.08
CA TYR A 173 -15.22 -3.51 7.19
C TYR A 173 -15.98 -2.20 6.98
N ALA A 174 -16.36 -1.58 8.09
CA ALA A 174 -17.22 -0.39 8.14
C ALA A 174 -16.71 0.79 7.31
N HIS A 175 -15.39 0.94 7.17
CA HIS A 175 -14.80 2.05 6.43
C HIS A 175 -15.14 2.01 4.93
N ASN A 176 -15.15 0.83 4.30
CA ASN A 176 -15.52 0.68 2.89
C ASN A 176 -16.97 1.12 2.67
N TRP A 177 -17.88 0.71 3.56
CA TRP A 177 -19.28 1.11 3.50
C TRP A 177 -19.45 2.62 3.67
N SER A 178 -18.73 3.24 4.60
CA SER A 178 -18.75 4.70 4.78
C SER A 178 -18.28 5.44 3.54
N GLN A 179 -17.17 5.00 2.93
CA GLN A 179 -16.65 5.56 1.68
C GLN A 179 -17.60 5.34 0.50
N LEU A 180 -18.28 4.19 0.43
CA LEU A 180 -19.24 3.88 -0.62
C LEU A 180 -20.46 4.80 -0.53
N GLY A 181 -21.00 5.01 0.68
CA GLY A 181 -22.10 5.95 0.91
C GLY A 181 -21.75 7.38 0.49
N HIS A 182 -20.56 7.84 0.87
CA HIS A 182 -20.06 9.15 0.44
C HIS A 182 -19.89 9.24 -1.08
N SER A 183 -19.38 8.18 -1.72
CA SER A 183 -19.15 8.16 -3.17
C SER A 183 -20.48 8.22 -3.95
N TYR A 184 -21.53 7.54 -3.49
CA TYR A 184 -22.87 7.68 -4.08
C TYR A 184 -23.42 9.10 -3.97
N GLU A 185 -23.26 9.77 -2.83
CA GLU A 185 -23.68 11.17 -2.66
C GLU A 185 -22.96 12.09 -3.65
N GLN A 186 -21.65 11.91 -3.82
CA GLN A 186 -20.85 12.73 -4.73
C GLN A 186 -21.21 12.46 -6.19
N LEU A 187 -21.38 11.19 -6.57
CA LEU A 187 -21.79 10.81 -7.92
C LEU A 187 -23.14 11.44 -8.27
N TYR A 188 -24.11 11.34 -7.36
CA TYR A 188 -25.41 11.98 -7.53
C TYR A 188 -25.29 13.50 -7.62
N ASN A 189 -24.52 14.16 -6.75
CA ASN A 189 -24.34 15.61 -6.82
C ASN A 189 -23.70 16.07 -8.14
N THR A 190 -22.84 15.25 -8.76
CA THR A 190 -22.27 15.55 -10.08
C THR A 190 -23.25 15.33 -11.23
N GLU A 191 -24.17 14.36 -11.11
CA GLU A 191 -25.16 14.01 -12.14
C GLU A 191 -26.46 14.82 -12.02
N SER A 192 -26.79 15.34 -10.83
CA SER A 192 -27.99 16.10 -10.45
C SER A 192 -28.22 17.41 -11.22
N ASN A 193 -27.31 17.81 -12.12
CA ASN A 193 -27.62 18.83 -13.13
C ASN A 193 -28.72 18.38 -14.12
N PHE A 194 -29.07 17.09 -14.13
CA PHE A 194 -30.11 16.50 -14.97
C PHE A 194 -30.90 15.40 -14.21
N CYS A 195 -32.12 15.72 -13.76
CA CYS A 195 -33.31 14.82 -13.74
C CYS A 195 -33.81 14.11 -12.44
N ASP A 196 -35.14 13.88 -12.51
CA ASP A 196 -36.07 12.84 -12.00
C ASP A 196 -36.06 12.34 -10.53
N GLU A 197 -37.22 12.48 -9.87
CA GLU A 197 -37.51 12.05 -8.48
C GLU A 197 -37.21 10.57 -8.19
N ASN A 198 -37.36 9.67 -9.18
CA ASN A 198 -37.12 8.24 -8.99
C ASN A 198 -35.63 7.90 -8.83
N VAL A 199 -34.75 8.60 -9.55
CA VAL A 199 -33.29 8.41 -9.47
C VAL A 199 -32.77 8.91 -8.12
N THR A 200 -33.35 10.02 -7.64
CA THR A 200 -33.08 10.59 -6.31
C THR A 200 -33.40 9.60 -5.18
N LEU A 201 -34.55 8.92 -5.25
CA LEU A 201 -34.95 7.96 -4.22
C LEU A 201 -34.02 6.73 -4.20
N GLU A 202 -33.65 6.19 -5.36
CA GLU A 202 -32.73 5.06 -5.45
C GLU A 202 -31.36 5.39 -4.84
N CYS A 203 -30.82 6.56 -5.16
CA CYS A 203 -29.56 7.02 -4.60
C CYS A 203 -29.64 7.17 -3.07
N GLN A 204 -30.71 7.77 -2.56
CA GLN A 204 -30.91 7.93 -1.11
C GLN A 204 -30.95 6.57 -0.41
N ILE A 205 -31.64 5.57 -0.97
CA ILE A 205 -31.71 4.22 -0.42
C ILE A 205 -30.31 3.58 -0.38
N LYS A 206 -29.54 3.67 -1.48
CA LYS A 206 -28.17 3.14 -1.57
C LYS A 206 -27.25 3.77 -0.52
N THR A 207 -27.25 5.09 -0.44
CA THR A 207 -26.46 5.86 0.54
C THR A 207 -26.82 5.50 1.97
N LEU A 208 -28.12 5.48 2.33
CA LEU A 208 -28.58 5.11 3.67
C LEU A 208 -28.18 3.68 4.04
N THR A 209 -28.32 2.74 3.10
CA THR A 209 -27.91 1.35 3.31
C THR A 209 -26.42 1.24 3.64
N CYS A 210 -25.59 2.02 2.95
CA CYS A 210 -24.16 2.07 3.20
C CYS A 210 -23.85 2.57 4.62
N TYR A 211 -24.46 3.68 5.04
CA TYR A 211 -24.23 4.21 6.40
C TYR A 211 -24.79 3.33 7.51
N ILE A 212 -25.86 2.55 7.26
CA ILE A 212 -26.35 1.55 8.22
C ILE A 212 -25.32 0.43 8.39
N ARG A 213 -24.69 -0.04 7.30
CA ARG A 213 -23.65 -1.08 7.35
C ARG A 213 -22.31 -0.59 7.87
N ALA A 214 -22.09 0.72 7.91
CA ALA A 214 -20.89 1.34 8.47
C ALA A 214 -20.95 1.55 10.00
N LYS A 215 -22.06 1.21 10.66
CA LYS A 215 -22.22 1.26 12.13
C LYS A 215 -21.83 -0.06 12.78
#